data_AF-A0A3G3K2U5-F1
#
_entry.id   AF-A0A3G3K2U5-F1
#
_cell.length_a   1.000
_cell.length_b   1.000
_cell.length_c   1.000
_cell.angle_alpha   90.00
_cell.angle_beta   90.00
_cell.angle_gamma   90.00
#
_symmetry.space_group_name_H-M   'P 1'
#
loop_
_entity.id
_entity.type
_entity.pdbx_description
1 polymer ?
#
loop_
_entity_poly.entity_id
_entity_poly.type
_entity_poly.pdbx_seq_one_letter_code
_entity_poly.pdbx_strand_id
1 'polypeptide(L)'
;MAALFGLSLILAVPAGSALAAHPEEGHHHHGGGSFDRQQPEADWAAYPAEFQSYKNQLEQLKAQQKELFVQFKQQREAIRSAHQKLPEAKREALKADVKDLILELKTTRNNIHTLSDQKKTAWEQFRKHADAKQWEAAKADIQTVIARKQEILAKQRTILETQQKIVERMKK
;
A
#
# COMPACT_ATOMS: atom_id res chain seq x y z
N MET A 1 40.12 47.54 20.48
CA MET A 1 39.42 46.26 20.24
C MET A 1 38.09 46.29 20.97
N ALA A 2 37.06 45.74 20.33
CA ALA A 2 35.64 46.06 20.49
C ALA A 2 34.99 45.55 21.78
N ALA A 3 33.90 46.22 22.14
CA ALA A 3 33.10 46.05 23.34
C ALA A 3 32.06 44.91 23.26
N LEU A 4 31.71 44.45 24.46
CA LEU A 4 30.51 43.76 24.96
C LEU A 4 29.26 43.88 24.08
N PHE A 5 28.45 42.81 24.04
CA PHE A 5 27.11 42.78 24.65
C PHE A 5 26.52 41.37 24.56
N GLY A 6 26.23 40.78 25.72
CA GLY A 6 25.50 39.52 25.84
C GLY A 6 23.99 39.77 25.71
N LEU A 7 23.31 38.87 25.02
CA LEU A 7 21.86 38.84 24.92
C LEU A 7 21.35 37.51 25.51
N SER A 8 20.74 37.60 26.70
CA SER A 8 20.03 36.51 27.36
C SER A 8 18.66 36.34 26.73
N LEU A 9 18.33 35.12 26.28
CA LEU A 9 17.03 34.79 25.72
C LEU A 9 16.10 34.29 26.84
N ILE A 10 15.04 35.06 27.11
CA ILE A 10 14.01 34.76 28.11
C ILE A 10 12.98 33.80 27.49
N LEU A 11 12.81 32.62 28.09
CA LEU A 11 11.70 31.70 27.80
C LEU A 11 10.42 32.20 28.47
N ALA A 12 9.42 32.54 27.68
CA ALA A 12 8.05 32.75 28.14
C ALA A 12 7.18 31.55 27.71
N VAL A 13 6.74 30.76 28.69
CA VAL A 13 5.75 29.68 28.54
C VAL A 13 4.37 30.27 28.81
N PRO A 14 3.40 30.24 27.88
CA PRO A 14 2.01 30.49 28.24
C PRO A 14 1.41 29.22 28.85
N ALA A 15 1.20 29.26 30.16
CA ALA A 15 0.30 28.39 30.88
C ALA A 15 -1.15 28.75 30.49
N GLY A 16 -1.82 27.85 29.78
CA GLY A 16 -3.24 27.93 29.46
C GLY A 16 -3.96 26.69 29.97
N SER A 17 -4.32 26.69 31.25
CA SER A 17 -5.29 25.76 31.82
C SER A 17 -6.67 26.43 31.78
N ALA A 18 -7.52 26.01 30.86
CA ALA A 18 -8.95 26.31 30.91
C ALA A 18 -9.69 25.05 31.34
N LEU A 19 -10.35 25.18 32.49
CA LEU A 19 -11.19 24.19 33.14
C LEU A 19 -12.42 23.85 32.30
N ALA A 20 -12.88 22.62 32.54
CA ALA A 20 -14.05 21.99 31.96
C ALA A 20 -15.35 22.79 32.16
N ALA A 21 -16.16 22.83 31.10
CA ALA A 21 -17.59 23.04 31.16
C ALA A 21 -18.24 21.99 30.25
N HIS A 22 -18.89 20.99 30.84
CA HIS A 22 -19.84 20.15 30.14
C HIS A 22 -21.16 20.90 29.99
N PRO A 23 -21.85 20.73 28.85
CA PRO A 23 -23.21 20.21 28.93
C PRO A 23 -23.42 18.98 28.03
N GLU A 24 -24.42 18.21 28.44
CA GLU A 24 -24.88 16.91 27.96
C GLU A 24 -25.38 16.85 26.50
N GLU A 25 -25.45 15.60 26.03
CA GLU A 25 -26.40 15.05 25.05
C GLU A 25 -26.31 15.51 23.59
N GLY A 26 -25.54 14.75 22.82
CA GLY A 26 -25.70 14.63 21.37
C GLY A 26 -25.43 13.19 20.94
N HIS A 27 -26.46 12.49 20.50
CA HIS A 27 -26.34 11.19 19.84
C HIS A 27 -25.41 11.31 18.62
N HIS A 28 -24.22 10.72 18.69
CA HIS A 28 -23.35 10.61 17.54
C HIS A 28 -22.90 9.16 17.34
N HIS A 29 -23.38 8.64 16.22
CA HIS A 29 -22.93 7.44 15.51
C HIS A 29 -21.49 7.01 15.86
N HIS A 30 -21.36 5.77 16.31
CA HIS A 30 -20.09 5.03 16.32
C HIS A 30 -19.62 4.81 14.87
N GLY A 31 -19.03 5.85 14.28
CA GLY A 31 -18.30 5.83 13.04
C GLY A 31 -16.87 6.30 13.28
N GLY A 32 -15.90 5.57 12.73
CA GLY A 32 -14.56 6.11 12.51
C GLY A 32 -13.57 5.93 13.66
N GLY A 33 -13.09 4.70 13.84
CA GLY A 33 -11.87 4.41 14.58
C GLY A 33 -10.88 3.67 13.69
N SER A 34 -10.50 4.28 12.56
CA SER A 34 -9.33 3.88 11.77
C SER A 34 -8.08 4.02 12.63
N PHE A 35 -7.77 3.00 13.43
CA PHE A 35 -6.44 2.80 13.95
C PHE A 35 -5.55 2.36 12.79
N ASP A 36 -5.07 3.35 12.03
CA ASP A 36 -3.78 3.30 11.34
C ASP A 36 -2.70 3.04 12.40
N ARG A 37 -2.60 1.80 12.91
CA ARG A 37 -1.34 1.30 13.42
C ARG A 37 -0.46 1.12 12.19
N GLN A 38 0.18 2.20 11.75
CA GLN A 38 1.41 2.09 10.97
C GLN A 38 2.33 1.20 11.79
N GLN A 39 2.41 -0.07 11.40
CA GLN A 39 3.28 -1.00 12.08
C GLN A 39 4.70 -0.44 11.97
N PRO A 40 5.47 -0.40 13.07
CA PRO A 40 6.82 0.16 13.04
C PRO A 40 7.63 -0.54 11.96
N GLU A 41 8.36 0.27 11.17
CA GLU A 41 9.26 -0.22 10.14
C GLU A 41 10.37 -1.04 10.78
N ALA A 42 10.82 -2.09 10.11
CA ALA A 42 11.86 -2.96 10.64
C ALA A 42 13.17 -2.17 10.79
N ASP A 43 13.82 -2.29 11.96
CA ASP A 43 15.14 -1.69 12.19
C ASP A 43 16.23 -2.55 11.54
N TRP A 44 16.38 -2.35 10.23
CA TRP A 44 17.35 -3.09 9.43
C TRP A 44 18.80 -2.91 9.89
N ALA A 45 19.13 -1.83 10.61
CA ALA A 45 20.50 -1.61 11.10
C ALA A 45 20.86 -2.56 12.23
N ALA A 46 19.86 -3.06 12.97
CA ALA A 46 20.04 -4.02 14.06
C ALA A 46 20.17 -5.48 13.58
N TYR A 47 19.95 -5.75 12.29
CA TYR A 47 19.95 -7.11 11.74
C TYR A 47 21.32 -7.49 11.16
N PRO A 48 21.64 -8.80 11.08
CA PRO A 48 22.87 -9.28 10.45
C PRO A 48 23.05 -8.74 9.02
N ALA A 49 24.29 -8.52 8.61
CA ALA A 49 24.62 -7.88 7.32
C ALA A 49 23.97 -8.58 6.10
N GLU A 50 23.77 -9.89 6.15
CA GLU A 50 23.09 -10.65 5.10
C GLU A 50 21.66 -10.16 4.82
N PHE A 51 20.96 -9.60 5.81
CA PHE A 51 19.60 -9.06 5.65
C PHE A 51 19.54 -7.76 4.85
N GLN A 52 20.67 -7.05 4.67
CA GLN A 52 20.71 -5.85 3.83
C GLN A 52 20.38 -6.17 2.36
N SER A 53 20.78 -7.36 1.88
CA SER A 53 20.43 -7.80 0.53
C SER A 53 18.91 -7.96 0.35
N TYR A 54 18.22 -8.54 1.35
CA TYR A 54 16.77 -8.70 1.35
C TYR A 54 16.05 -7.36 1.48
N LYS A 55 16.56 -6.43 2.29
CA LYS A 55 16.06 -5.05 2.36
C LYS A 55 16.07 -4.40 0.98
N ASN A 56 17.22 -4.43 0.30
CA ASN A 56 17.36 -3.83 -1.03
C ASN A 56 16.39 -4.45 -2.05
N GLN A 57 16.21 -5.78 -2.02
CA GLN A 57 15.22 -6.45 -2.86
C GLN A 57 13.79 -5.96 -2.55
N LEU A 58 13.42 -5.83 -1.27
CA LEU A 58 12.10 -5.34 -0.89
C LEU A 58 11.85 -3.89 -1.32
N GLU A 59 12.87 -3.03 -1.24
CA GLU A 59 12.84 -1.65 -1.72
C GLU A 59 12.67 -1.58 -3.24
N GLN A 60 13.43 -2.38 -4.00
CA GLN A 60 13.27 -2.48 -5.44
C GLN A 60 11.86 -2.94 -5.82
N LEU A 61 11.33 -3.97 -5.15
CA LEU A 61 9.95 -4.43 -5.37
C LEU A 61 8.92 -3.36 -4.97
N LYS A 62 9.20 -2.53 -3.95
CA LYS A 62 8.35 -1.40 -3.54
C LYS A 62 8.34 -0.32 -4.62
N ALA A 63 9.50 -0.03 -5.23
CA ALA A 63 9.61 0.92 -6.34
C ALA A 63 8.82 0.43 -7.57
N GLN A 64 9.01 -0.84 -7.97
CA GLN A 64 8.23 -1.46 -9.06
C GLN A 64 6.72 -1.40 -8.79
N GLN A 65 6.30 -1.65 -7.55
CA GLN A 65 4.89 -1.57 -7.19
C GLN A 65 4.31 -0.15 -7.34
N LYS A 66 5.08 0.87 -6.95
CA LYS A 66 4.68 2.28 -7.11
C LYS A 66 4.50 2.62 -8.58
N GLU A 67 5.41 2.17 -9.44
CA GLU A 67 5.31 2.37 -10.89
C GLU A 67 4.06 1.72 -11.47
N LEU A 68 3.79 0.44 -11.13
CA LEU A 68 2.56 -0.24 -11.56
C LEU A 68 1.30 0.48 -11.09
N PHE A 69 1.32 1.08 -9.89
CA PHE A 69 0.19 1.85 -9.39
C PHE A 69 -0.09 3.11 -10.22
N VAL A 70 0.95 3.79 -10.71
CA VAL A 70 0.79 4.92 -11.64
C VAL A 70 0.14 4.43 -12.94
N GLN A 71 0.64 3.33 -13.50
CA GLN A 71 0.07 2.73 -14.72
C GLN A 71 -1.40 2.32 -14.53
N PHE A 72 -1.76 1.75 -13.38
CA PHE A 72 -3.15 1.41 -13.06
C PHE A 72 -4.07 2.61 -13.04
N LYS A 73 -3.62 3.73 -12.46
CA LYS A 73 -4.40 4.98 -12.44
C LYS A 73 -4.65 5.48 -13.85
N GLN A 74 -3.59 5.56 -14.67
CA GLN A 74 -3.69 6.00 -16.06
C GLN A 74 -4.63 5.09 -16.87
N GLN A 75 -4.50 3.77 -16.74
CA GLN A 75 -5.32 2.80 -17.43
C GLN A 75 -6.79 2.87 -17.00
N ARG A 76 -7.06 3.05 -15.70
CA ARG A 76 -8.42 3.20 -15.18
C ARG A 76 -9.11 4.45 -15.75
N GLU A 77 -8.40 5.56 -15.82
CA GLU A 77 -8.94 6.79 -16.42
C GLU A 77 -9.18 6.63 -17.93
N ALA A 78 -8.28 5.96 -18.65
CA ALA A 78 -8.48 5.64 -20.07
C ALA A 78 -9.73 4.78 -20.30
N ILE A 79 -9.92 3.73 -19.50
CA ILE A 79 -11.13 2.87 -19.54
C ILE A 79 -12.38 3.71 -19.28
N ARG A 80 -12.37 4.54 -18.23
CA ARG A 80 -13.51 5.38 -17.86
C ARG A 80 -13.88 6.34 -18.99
N SER A 81 -12.89 7.02 -19.56
CA SER A 81 -13.08 7.97 -20.67
C SER A 81 -13.59 7.27 -21.94
N ALA A 82 -13.02 6.12 -22.30
CA ALA A 82 -13.47 5.34 -23.45
C ALA A 82 -14.91 4.86 -23.27
N HIS A 83 -15.25 4.35 -22.08
CA HIS A 83 -16.59 3.86 -21.78
C HIS A 83 -17.66 4.98 -21.83
N GLN A 84 -17.34 6.19 -21.36
CA GLN A 84 -18.26 7.33 -21.41
C GLN A 84 -18.56 7.80 -22.84
N LYS A 85 -17.64 7.59 -23.78
CA LYS A 85 -17.79 7.96 -25.19
C LYS A 85 -18.62 6.95 -25.99
N LEU A 86 -18.87 5.76 -25.45
CA LEU A 86 -19.63 4.73 -26.15
C LEU A 86 -21.15 4.98 -26.06
N PRO A 87 -21.91 4.83 -27.16
CA PRO A 87 -23.36 4.72 -27.11
C PRO A 87 -23.82 3.55 -26.22
N GLU A 88 -25.01 3.64 -25.63
CA GLU A 88 -25.55 2.63 -24.70
C GLU A 88 -25.62 1.24 -25.32
N ALA A 89 -26.10 1.11 -26.57
CA ALA A 89 -26.14 -0.16 -27.29
C ALA A 89 -24.74 -0.80 -27.45
N LYS A 90 -23.69 0.01 -27.67
CA LYS A 90 -22.30 -0.48 -27.76
C LYS A 90 -21.76 -0.87 -26.40
N ARG A 91 -22.18 -0.21 -25.31
CA ARG A 91 -21.76 -0.58 -23.94
C ARG A 91 -22.29 -1.94 -23.52
N GLU A 92 -23.57 -2.23 -23.79
CA GLU A 92 -24.13 -3.55 -23.46
C GLU A 92 -23.52 -4.67 -24.32
N ALA A 93 -23.31 -4.44 -25.62
CA ALA A 93 -22.60 -5.39 -26.48
C ALA A 93 -21.17 -5.66 -26.00
N LEU A 94 -20.43 -4.60 -25.64
CA LEU A 94 -19.08 -4.71 -25.10
C LEU A 94 -19.06 -5.51 -23.79
N LYS A 95 -20.02 -5.29 -22.89
CA LYS A 95 -20.11 -5.99 -21.60
C LYS A 95 -20.23 -7.50 -21.80
N ALA A 96 -20.92 -7.95 -22.84
CA ALA A 96 -20.95 -9.36 -23.23
C ALA A 96 -19.60 -9.83 -23.78
N ASP A 97 -18.97 -9.05 -24.69
CA ASP A 97 -17.67 -9.38 -25.31
C ASP A 97 -16.52 -9.47 -24.27
N VAL A 98 -16.54 -8.65 -23.23
CA VAL A 98 -15.46 -8.60 -22.22
C VAL A 98 -15.79 -9.37 -20.93
N LYS A 99 -16.89 -10.13 -20.88
CA LYS A 99 -17.35 -10.82 -19.66
C LYS A 99 -16.27 -11.69 -19.03
N ASP A 100 -15.56 -12.47 -19.85
CA ASP A 100 -14.51 -13.37 -19.37
C ASP A 100 -13.29 -12.61 -18.85
N LEU A 101 -12.93 -11.49 -19.51
CA LEU A 101 -11.86 -10.60 -19.04
C LEU A 101 -12.23 -9.96 -17.68
N ILE A 102 -13.49 -9.60 -17.47
CA ILE A 102 -13.97 -9.09 -16.17
C ILE A 102 -13.89 -10.18 -15.10
N LEU A 103 -14.23 -11.42 -15.44
CA LEU A 103 -14.11 -12.55 -14.51
C LEU A 103 -12.64 -12.82 -14.16
N GLU A 104 -11.74 -12.81 -15.14
CA GLU A 104 -10.30 -12.94 -14.94
C GLU A 104 -9.75 -11.85 -14.00
N LEU A 105 -10.17 -10.59 -14.19
CA LEU A 105 -9.80 -9.48 -13.31
C LEU A 105 -10.24 -9.72 -11.86
N LYS A 106 -11.46 -10.21 -11.65
CA LYS A 106 -11.98 -10.53 -10.30
C LYS A 106 -11.18 -11.65 -9.65
N THR A 107 -10.97 -12.74 -10.36
CA THR A 107 -10.19 -13.89 -9.87
C THR A 107 -8.76 -13.48 -9.53
N THR A 108 -8.11 -12.70 -10.40
CA THR A 108 -6.74 -12.24 -10.18
C THR A 108 -6.65 -11.32 -8.98
N ARG A 109 -7.63 -10.43 -8.78
CA ARG A 109 -7.71 -9.58 -7.59
C ARG A 109 -7.86 -10.40 -6.31
N ASN A 110 -8.74 -11.40 -6.29
CA ASN A 110 -8.92 -12.27 -5.13
C ASN A 110 -7.62 -13.01 -4.79
N ASN A 111 -6.91 -13.51 -5.81
CA ASN A 111 -5.61 -14.14 -5.63
C ASN A 111 -4.57 -13.18 -5.03
N ILE A 112 -4.57 -11.90 -5.45
CA ILE A 112 -3.70 -10.88 -4.86
C ILE A 112 -4.04 -10.64 -3.38
N HIS A 113 -5.32 -10.66 -3.00
CA HIS A 113 -5.72 -10.52 -1.60
C HIS A 113 -5.18 -11.68 -0.75
N THR A 114 -5.41 -12.93 -1.19
CA THR A 114 -4.87 -14.11 -0.51
C THR A 114 -3.35 -14.05 -0.36
N LEU A 115 -2.62 -13.69 -1.43
CA LEU A 115 -1.17 -13.54 -1.37
C LEU A 115 -0.73 -12.40 -0.44
N SER A 116 -1.50 -11.32 -0.39
CA SER A 116 -1.21 -10.18 0.49
C SER A 116 -1.35 -10.54 1.96
N ASP A 117 -2.36 -11.34 2.29
CA ASP A 117 -2.57 -11.87 3.64
C ASP A 117 -1.43 -12.84 4.02
N GLN A 118 -1.09 -13.78 3.14
CA GLN A 118 0.04 -14.69 3.37
C GLN A 118 1.37 -13.94 3.55
N LYS A 119 1.63 -12.92 2.72
CA LYS A 119 2.80 -12.05 2.85
C LYS A 119 2.79 -11.31 4.20
N LYS A 120 1.64 -10.81 4.64
CA LYS A 120 1.50 -10.13 5.94
C LYS A 120 1.83 -11.09 7.09
N THR A 121 1.30 -12.31 7.04
CA THR A 121 1.61 -13.36 8.02
C THR A 121 3.10 -13.67 8.06
N ALA A 122 3.73 -13.89 6.90
CA ALA A 122 5.18 -14.13 6.82
C ALA A 122 6.00 -12.93 7.34
N TRP A 123 5.55 -11.70 7.09
CA TRP A 123 6.19 -10.50 7.63
C TRP A 123 6.08 -10.41 9.16
N GLU A 124 4.94 -10.81 9.72
CA GLU A 124 4.76 -10.88 11.17
C GLU A 124 5.63 -11.96 11.81
N GLN A 125 5.78 -13.12 11.15
CA GLN A 125 6.68 -14.20 11.59
C GLN A 125 8.14 -13.77 11.51
N PHE A 126 8.56 -13.15 10.40
CA PHE A 126 9.90 -12.61 10.23
C PHE A 126 10.30 -11.72 11.40
N ARG A 127 9.44 -10.77 11.79
CA ARG A 127 9.74 -9.89 12.92
C ARG A 127 9.86 -10.65 14.24
N LYS A 128 8.94 -11.58 14.51
CA LYS A 128 9.00 -12.41 15.73
C LYS A 128 10.32 -13.18 15.81
N HIS A 129 10.75 -13.81 14.72
CA HIS A 129 12.00 -14.56 14.68
C HIS A 129 13.22 -13.62 14.72
N ALA A 130 13.18 -12.46 14.06
CA ALA A 130 14.25 -11.47 14.10
C ALA A 130 14.43 -10.88 15.51
N ASP A 131 13.35 -10.53 16.19
CA ASP A 131 13.36 -10.01 17.56
C ASP A 131 13.88 -11.07 18.55
N ALA A 132 13.54 -12.34 18.32
CA ALA A 132 14.07 -13.49 19.06
C ALA A 132 15.49 -13.92 18.63
N LYS A 133 16.11 -13.23 17.67
CA LYS A 133 17.44 -13.55 17.09
C LYS A 133 17.54 -14.96 16.50
N GLN A 134 16.41 -15.51 16.05
CA GLN A 134 16.31 -16.79 15.34
C GLN A 134 16.58 -16.57 13.85
N TRP A 135 17.84 -16.30 13.50
CA TRP A 135 18.21 -15.77 12.18
C TRP A 135 17.88 -16.67 11.00
N GLU A 136 18.07 -17.99 11.12
CA GLU A 136 17.72 -18.93 10.06
C GLU A 136 16.21 -18.96 9.78
N ALA A 137 15.39 -18.91 10.84
CA ALA A 137 13.94 -18.85 10.69
C ALA A 137 13.49 -17.50 10.12
N ALA A 138 14.07 -16.39 10.60
CA ALA A 138 13.82 -15.05 10.06
C ALA A 138 14.21 -14.95 8.57
N LYS A 139 15.29 -15.63 8.16
CA LYS A 139 15.75 -15.69 6.77
C LYS A 139 14.74 -16.42 5.87
N ALA A 140 14.21 -17.57 6.32
CA ALA A 140 13.17 -18.28 5.59
C ALA A 140 11.88 -17.44 5.44
N ASP A 141 11.50 -16.71 6.48
CA ASP A 141 10.31 -15.85 6.44
C ASP A 141 10.49 -14.67 5.50
N ILE A 142 11.64 -13.98 5.55
CA ILE A 142 11.87 -12.82 4.67
C ILE A 142 11.96 -13.23 3.20
N GLN A 143 12.52 -14.40 2.90
CA GLN A 143 12.48 -14.98 1.56
C GLN A 143 11.04 -15.26 1.11
N THR A 144 10.20 -15.79 2.00
CA THR A 144 8.77 -15.99 1.73
C THR A 144 8.06 -14.65 1.46
N VAL A 145 8.34 -13.60 2.23
CA VAL A 145 7.80 -12.25 1.99
C VAL A 145 8.17 -11.74 0.61
N ILE A 146 9.45 -11.89 0.22
CA ILE A 146 9.95 -11.47 -1.09
C ILE A 146 9.26 -12.24 -2.22
N ALA A 147 9.19 -13.56 -2.12
CA ALA A 147 8.53 -14.42 -3.11
C ALA A 147 7.05 -14.04 -3.29
N ARG A 148 6.31 -13.88 -2.19
CA ARG A 148 4.90 -13.45 -2.26
C ARG A 148 4.75 -12.06 -2.84
N LYS A 149 5.66 -11.13 -2.56
CA LYS A 149 5.66 -9.79 -3.16
C LYS A 149 5.91 -9.84 -4.67
N GLN A 150 6.81 -10.69 -5.14
CA GLN A 150 7.05 -10.91 -6.58
C GLN A 150 5.81 -11.50 -7.27
N GLU A 151 5.17 -12.51 -6.68
CA GLU A 151 3.93 -13.08 -7.21
C GLU A 151 2.79 -12.05 -7.29
N ILE A 152 2.66 -11.20 -6.27
CA ILE A 152 1.70 -10.08 -6.29
C ILE A 152 1.99 -9.13 -7.46
N LEU A 153 3.25 -8.73 -7.66
CA LEU A 153 3.62 -7.84 -8.78
C LEU A 153 3.33 -8.48 -10.14
N ALA A 154 3.62 -9.77 -10.30
CA ALA A 154 3.31 -10.50 -11.53
C ALA A 154 1.80 -10.47 -11.81
N LYS A 155 0.96 -10.76 -10.81
CA LYS A 155 -0.50 -10.69 -10.95
C LYS A 155 -1.01 -9.27 -11.20
N GLN A 156 -0.37 -8.25 -10.63
CA GLN A 156 -0.69 -6.86 -10.92
C GLN A 156 -0.40 -6.52 -12.40
N ARG A 157 0.70 -7.01 -12.97
CA ARG A 157 0.97 -6.87 -14.41
C ARG A 157 -0.11 -7.55 -15.25
N THR A 158 -0.55 -8.77 -14.88
CA THR A 158 -1.68 -9.43 -15.56
C THR A 158 -2.95 -8.58 -15.53
N ILE A 159 -3.28 -7.93 -14.40
CA ILE A 159 -4.44 -7.02 -14.34
C ILE A 159 -4.28 -5.86 -15.34
N LEU A 160 -3.08 -5.25 -15.45
CA LEU A 160 -2.83 -4.19 -16.43
C LEU A 160 -3.04 -4.67 -17.86
N GLU A 161 -2.48 -5.83 -18.21
CA GLU A 161 -2.62 -6.42 -19.55
C GLU A 161 -4.10 -6.72 -19.86
N THR A 162 -4.84 -7.32 -18.94
CA THR A 162 -6.28 -7.56 -19.12
C THR A 162 -7.07 -6.26 -19.24
N GLN A 163 -6.71 -5.22 -18.49
CA GLN A 163 -7.31 -3.88 -18.64
C GLN A 163 -7.00 -3.25 -20.00
N GLN A 164 -5.82 -3.47 -20.57
CA GLN A 164 -5.46 -3.00 -21.91
C GLN A 164 -6.30 -3.71 -22.98
N LYS A 165 -6.44 -5.04 -22.87
CA LYS A 165 -7.32 -5.82 -23.77
C LYS A 165 -8.76 -5.29 -23.76
N ILE A 166 -9.30 -4.93 -22.58
CA ILE A 166 -10.64 -4.33 -22.48
C ILE A 166 -10.72 -2.99 -23.24
N VAL A 167 -9.71 -2.12 -23.11
CA VAL A 167 -9.66 -0.86 -23.86
C VAL A 167 -9.57 -1.08 -25.36
N GLU A 168 -8.83 -2.09 -25.80
CA GLU A 168 -8.76 -2.44 -27.22
C GLU A 168 -10.12 -2.91 -27.76
N ARG A 169 -10.88 -3.70 -26.97
CA ARG A 169 -12.26 -4.08 -27.33
C ARG A 169 -13.19 -2.87 -27.43
N MET A 170 -12.99 -1.84 -26.60
CA MET A 170 -13.77 -0.59 -26.67
C MET A 170 -13.52 0.23 -27.94
N LYS A 171 -12.37 0.05 -28.59
CA LYS A 171 -11.97 0.82 -29.80
C LYS A 171 -12.43 0.18 -31.10
N LYS A 172 -12.85 -1.09 -31.08
CA LYS A 172 -13.38 -1.83 -32.24
C LYS A 172 -14.86 -1.47 -32.43
#